data_AF-A0A7C9PPK3-F1
#
_entry.id   AF-A0A7C9PPK3-F1
#
_cell.length_a   1.000
_cell.length_b   1.000
_cell.length_c   1.000
_cell.angle_alpha   90.00
_cell.angle_beta   90.00
_cell.angle_gamma   90.00
#
_symmetry.space_group_name_H-M   'P 1'
#
loop_
_entity.id
_entity.type
_entity.pdbx_description
1 polymer ?
#
loop_
_entity_poly.entity_id
_entity_poly.type
_entity_poly.pdbx_seq_one_letter_code
_entity_poly.pdbx_strand_id
1 'polypeptide(L)'
;MRRDIPFASYPGFRPLSLDLHRPEASGAVPVILQLHGGGWRVGSRGSFAPGISDADSFGRMTAAGFAVAAADYRLSGEARYPAQLSDVERALDWVEGHAEEFALDPDRVVLWGGSAGGTLAALVGLSGRRGIRGVIDWYGPSDLLAMARHTLGTAPAGESREDRWLGSFVLDVPELAREASPVHRVRPGALPFHLAHGAADRDVPPAQSEALADALRAAGVPVELHLEPGAGHMWSGVGDTAPLFARALDFARRVSAD
;
A
#
# COMPACT_ATOMS: atom_id res chain seq x y z
N MET A 1 -4.53 19.22 9.44
CA MET A 1 -5.25 17.94 9.24
C MET A 1 -6.74 18.23 9.06
N ARG A 2 -7.41 17.47 8.20
CA ARG A 2 -8.87 17.28 8.16
C ARG A 2 -9.13 15.78 8.37
N ARG A 3 -10.17 15.42 9.11
CA ARG A 3 -10.49 14.02 9.46
C ARG A 3 -11.84 13.61 8.92
N ASP A 4 -12.04 12.30 8.80
CA ASP A 4 -13.31 11.62 8.56
C ASP A 4 -13.97 11.93 7.20
N ILE A 5 -13.26 12.57 6.26
CA ILE A 5 -13.83 13.07 5.00
C ILE A 5 -14.37 11.88 4.18
N PRO A 6 -15.69 11.79 3.92
CA PRO A 6 -16.24 10.70 3.14
C PRO A 6 -15.84 10.84 1.67
N PHE A 7 -15.29 9.78 1.08
CA PHE A 7 -14.92 9.74 -0.34
C PHE A 7 -15.73 8.72 -1.15
N ALA A 8 -16.27 7.69 -0.50
CA ALA A 8 -17.15 6.71 -1.14
C ALA A 8 -18.25 6.23 -0.18
N SER A 9 -19.40 5.86 -0.75
CA SER A 9 -20.51 5.26 0.00
C SER A 9 -21.14 4.15 -0.84
N TYR A 10 -21.36 3.00 -0.22
CA TYR A 10 -21.92 1.81 -0.85
C TYR A 10 -23.12 1.32 -0.01
N PRO A 11 -24.28 1.02 -0.62
CA PRO A 11 -25.41 0.47 0.11
C PRO A 11 -25.04 -0.79 0.90
N GLY A 12 -25.42 -0.83 2.17
CA GLY A 12 -25.12 -1.95 3.09
C GLY A 12 -23.82 -1.83 3.88
N PHE A 13 -23.00 -0.81 3.62
CA PHE A 13 -21.71 -0.60 4.30
C PHE A 13 -21.64 0.79 4.96
N ARG A 14 -20.69 0.95 5.88
CA ARG A 14 -20.29 2.29 6.35
C ARG A 14 -19.74 3.10 5.16
N PRO A 15 -19.84 4.44 5.17
CA PRO A 15 -19.04 5.27 4.27
C PRO A 15 -17.54 4.96 4.45
N LEU A 16 -16.80 5.01 3.35
CA LEU A 16 -15.35 5.04 3.39
C LEU A 16 -14.90 6.49 3.48
N SER A 17 -14.04 6.75 4.46
CA SER A 17 -13.48 8.06 4.71
C SER A 17 -11.97 8.06 4.54
N LEU A 18 -11.42 9.25 4.33
CA LEU A 18 -10.00 9.53 4.37
C LEU A 18 -9.68 10.68 5.32
N ASP A 19 -8.45 10.66 5.84
CA ASP A 19 -7.89 11.72 6.68
C ASP A 19 -6.81 12.43 5.85
N LEU A 20 -6.92 13.76 5.75
CA LEU A 20 -6.02 14.58 4.94
C LEU A 20 -5.05 15.36 5.83
N HIS A 21 -3.78 14.97 5.77
CA HIS A 21 -2.65 15.68 6.38
C HIS A 21 -1.99 16.54 5.31
N ARG A 22 -2.36 17.83 5.23
CA ARG A 22 -1.71 18.80 4.35
C ARG A 22 -0.60 19.56 5.10
N PRO A 23 0.61 19.74 4.52
CA PRO A 23 1.64 20.62 5.06
C PRO A 23 1.29 22.10 4.84
N GLU A 24 1.99 23.01 5.52
CA GLU A 24 1.92 24.43 5.21
C GLU A 24 2.71 24.72 3.93
N ALA A 25 2.00 25.07 2.86
CA ALA A 25 2.57 25.36 1.54
C ALA A 25 1.69 26.36 0.79
N SER A 26 2.32 27.23 0.00
CA SER A 26 1.67 28.34 -0.74
C SER A 26 0.97 27.93 -2.04
N GLY A 27 1.04 26.66 -2.45
CA GLY A 27 0.47 26.18 -3.70
C GLY A 27 0.12 24.69 -3.68
N ALA A 28 -0.03 24.11 -4.87
CA ALA A 28 -0.27 22.68 -5.04
C ALA A 28 0.92 21.85 -4.50
N VAL A 29 0.63 20.71 -3.86
CA VAL A 29 1.66 19.80 -3.32
C VAL A 29 1.43 18.36 -3.78
N PRO A 30 2.50 17.58 -4.02
CA PRO A 30 2.39 16.16 -4.35
C PRO A 30 1.71 15.37 -3.22
N VAL A 31 1.05 14.28 -3.59
CA VAL A 31 0.19 13.51 -2.67
C VAL A 31 0.76 12.12 -2.42
N ILE A 32 0.83 11.72 -1.16
CA ILE A 32 0.95 10.30 -0.79
C ILE A 32 -0.45 9.79 -0.48
N LEU A 33 -0.96 8.85 -1.28
CA LEU A 33 -2.14 8.06 -0.91
C LEU A 33 -1.66 6.91 -0.02
N GLN A 34 -1.89 7.01 1.28
CA GLN A 34 -1.50 6.00 2.25
C GLN A 34 -2.61 4.94 2.41
N LEU A 35 -2.20 3.68 2.38
CA LEU A 35 -3.05 2.51 2.54
C LEU A 35 -2.59 1.68 3.74
N HIS A 36 -3.46 1.55 4.75
CA HIS A 36 -3.14 0.86 5.99
C HIS A 36 -2.91 -0.66 5.80
N GLY A 37 -2.15 -1.26 6.71
CA GLY A 37 -2.02 -2.71 6.82
C GLY A 37 -3.19 -3.38 7.55
N GLY A 38 -3.07 -4.68 7.84
CA GLY A 38 -4.08 -5.43 8.61
C GLY A 38 -4.65 -6.68 7.91
N GLY A 39 -3.96 -7.23 6.91
CA GLY A 39 -4.37 -8.46 6.22
C GLY A 39 -5.75 -8.37 5.58
N TRP A 40 -6.11 -7.19 5.05
CA TRP A 40 -7.44 -6.79 4.55
C TRP A 40 -8.59 -6.95 5.55
N ARG A 41 -8.38 -7.45 6.76
CA ARG A 41 -9.43 -7.83 7.74
C ARG A 41 -9.70 -6.78 8.79
N VAL A 42 -8.71 -5.95 9.10
CA VAL A 42 -8.72 -4.92 10.15
C VAL A 42 -7.90 -3.71 9.71
N GLY A 43 -7.93 -2.63 10.50
CA GLY A 43 -7.21 -1.39 10.27
C GLY A 43 -8.15 -0.24 9.90
N SER A 44 -7.57 0.96 9.78
CA SER A 44 -8.25 2.17 9.31
C SER A 44 -7.22 3.21 8.87
N ARG A 45 -7.67 4.24 8.16
CA ARG A 45 -6.89 5.44 7.78
C ARG A 45 -6.08 6.07 8.92
N GLY A 46 -6.55 5.97 10.16
CA GLY A 46 -5.90 6.54 11.35
C GLY A 46 -4.78 5.66 11.91
N SER A 47 -4.29 4.67 11.17
CA SER A 47 -3.27 3.72 11.62
C SER A 47 -2.23 3.47 10.53
N PHE A 48 -0.97 3.79 10.83
CA PHE A 48 0.14 3.47 9.95
C PHE A 48 0.66 2.04 10.18
N ALA A 49 1.29 1.80 11.33
CA ALA A 49 1.72 0.49 11.81
C ALA A 49 1.86 0.52 13.35
N PRO A 50 1.74 -0.62 14.06
CA PRO A 50 1.90 -0.68 15.52
C PRO A 50 3.24 -0.09 15.98
N GLY A 51 3.20 0.76 17.01
CA GLY A 51 4.40 1.39 17.58
C GLY A 51 4.92 2.63 16.82
N ILE A 52 4.38 2.95 15.64
CA ILE A 52 4.73 4.17 14.90
C ILE A 52 3.64 5.22 15.13
N SER A 53 4.01 6.38 15.67
CA SER A 53 3.09 7.47 15.97
C SER A 53 2.65 8.26 14.72
N ASP A 54 1.59 9.06 14.82
CA ASP A 54 1.21 10.03 13.76
C ASP A 54 2.38 10.96 13.39
N ALA A 55 3.16 11.40 14.38
CA ALA A 55 4.32 12.27 14.16
C ALA A 55 5.45 11.52 13.44
N ASP A 56 5.65 10.25 13.78
CA ASP A 56 6.68 9.38 13.19
C ASP A 56 6.29 8.78 11.83
N SER A 57 5.05 8.94 11.40
CA SER A 57 4.54 8.46 10.10
C SER A 57 4.07 9.63 9.22
N PHE A 58 2.80 10.01 9.32
CA PHE A 58 2.18 11.07 8.54
C PHE A 58 2.88 12.43 8.75
N GLY A 59 3.39 12.70 9.95
CA GLY A 59 4.18 13.89 10.27
C GLY A 59 5.52 13.95 9.53
N ARG A 60 6.19 12.82 9.30
CA ARG A 60 7.42 12.76 8.48
C ARG A 60 7.11 13.01 7.01
N MET A 61 5.99 12.50 6.52
CA MET A 61 5.52 12.71 5.14
C MET A 61 5.16 14.17 4.87
N THR A 62 4.43 14.83 5.78
CA THR A 62 4.10 16.25 5.64
C THR A 62 5.33 17.15 5.82
N ALA A 63 6.21 16.85 6.78
CA ALA A 63 7.49 17.53 6.92
C ALA A 63 8.40 17.37 5.68
N ALA A 64 8.19 16.33 4.88
CA ALA A 64 8.88 16.12 3.62
C ALA A 64 8.28 16.86 2.41
N GLY A 65 7.15 17.56 2.59
CA GLY A 65 6.49 18.39 1.57
C GLY A 65 5.25 17.76 0.91
N PHE A 66 4.84 16.55 1.32
CA PHE A 66 3.69 15.85 0.74
C PHE A 66 2.41 16.12 1.51
N ALA A 67 1.28 16.27 0.81
CA ALA A 67 0.00 15.98 1.43
C ALA A 67 -0.15 14.46 1.59
N VAL A 68 -0.69 13.99 2.71
CA VAL A 68 -1.06 12.58 2.89
C VAL A 68 -2.57 12.46 2.92
N ALA A 69 -3.14 11.74 1.96
CA ALA A 69 -4.48 11.20 2.05
C ALA A 69 -4.36 9.79 2.60
N ALA A 70 -4.68 9.56 3.87
CA ALA A 70 -4.75 8.21 4.43
C ALA A 70 -6.18 7.71 4.25
N ALA A 71 -6.38 6.59 3.55
CA ALA A 71 -7.71 6.13 3.12
C ALA A 71 -8.12 4.81 3.77
N ASP A 72 -9.40 4.71 4.15
CA ASP A 72 -10.03 3.42 4.42
C ASP A 72 -10.30 2.67 3.10
N TYR A 73 -10.32 1.34 3.17
CA TYR A 73 -10.93 0.48 2.16
C TYR A 73 -11.89 -0.51 2.84
N ARG A 74 -12.85 -1.11 2.11
CA ARG A 74 -13.74 -2.13 2.68
C ARG A 74 -12.93 -3.34 3.13
N LEU A 75 -13.14 -3.79 4.36
CA LEU A 75 -12.43 -4.94 4.90
C LEU A 75 -12.97 -6.24 4.30
N SER A 76 -12.22 -7.35 4.38
CA SER A 76 -12.58 -8.63 3.76
C SER A 76 -13.85 -9.27 4.33
N GLY A 77 -14.30 -8.82 5.50
CA GLY A 77 -15.60 -9.17 6.09
C GLY A 77 -16.77 -8.33 5.55
N GLU A 78 -16.48 -7.18 4.92
CA GLU A 78 -17.45 -6.31 4.23
C GLU A 78 -17.53 -6.71 2.74
N ALA A 79 -16.39 -6.79 2.05
CA ALA A 79 -16.33 -7.16 0.64
C ALA A 79 -15.05 -7.94 0.28
N ARG A 80 -15.15 -8.86 -0.68
CA ARG A 80 -14.03 -9.67 -1.19
C ARG A 80 -13.27 -8.92 -2.30
N TYR A 81 -12.09 -9.42 -2.67
CA TYR A 81 -11.38 -9.01 -3.88
C TYR A 81 -12.34 -9.03 -5.10
N PRO A 82 -12.30 -8.03 -6.01
CA PRO A 82 -11.37 -6.89 -6.08
C PRO A 82 -11.87 -5.60 -5.41
N ALA A 83 -12.87 -5.66 -4.51
CA ALA A 83 -13.57 -4.47 -4.00
C ALA A 83 -12.64 -3.38 -3.43
N GLN A 84 -11.57 -3.78 -2.74
CA GLN A 84 -10.56 -2.89 -2.17
C GLN A 84 -9.81 -2.09 -3.23
N LEU A 85 -9.56 -2.67 -4.42
CA LEU A 85 -8.92 -1.94 -5.51
C LEU A 85 -9.85 -0.83 -6.02
N SER A 86 -11.14 -1.11 -6.16
CA SER A 86 -12.14 -0.08 -6.49
C SER A 86 -12.22 1.02 -5.44
N ASP A 87 -11.99 0.71 -4.16
CA ASP A 87 -11.98 1.70 -3.08
C ASP A 87 -10.75 2.61 -3.16
N VAL A 88 -9.56 2.06 -3.47
CA VAL A 88 -8.35 2.86 -3.72
C VAL A 88 -8.52 3.75 -4.95
N GLU A 89 -9.09 3.24 -6.04
CA GLU A 89 -9.42 4.03 -7.24
C GLU A 89 -10.38 5.19 -6.90
N ARG A 90 -11.38 4.97 -6.04
CA ARG A 90 -12.27 6.05 -5.56
C ARG A 90 -11.59 7.07 -4.66
N ALA A 91 -10.57 6.68 -3.88
CA ALA A 91 -9.76 7.63 -3.12
C ALA A 91 -8.87 8.48 -4.04
N LEU A 92 -8.38 7.92 -5.14
CA LEU A 92 -7.68 8.68 -6.19
C LEU A 92 -8.62 9.64 -6.93
N ASP A 93 -9.82 9.19 -7.30
CA ASP A 93 -10.87 10.05 -7.89
C ASP A 93 -11.22 11.22 -6.94
N TRP A 94 -11.22 10.99 -5.63
CA TRP A 94 -11.44 12.05 -4.64
C TRP A 94 -10.29 13.06 -4.60
N VAL A 95 -9.04 12.60 -4.61
CA VAL A 95 -7.84 13.48 -4.65
C VAL A 95 -7.87 14.35 -5.91
N GLU A 96 -8.22 13.79 -7.06
CA GLU A 96 -8.37 14.49 -8.33
C GLU A 96 -9.53 15.51 -8.29
N GLY A 97 -10.72 15.09 -7.82
CA GLY A 97 -11.91 15.93 -7.76
C GLY A 97 -11.86 17.08 -6.75
N HIS A 98 -10.99 17.01 -5.73
CA HIS A 98 -10.84 18.06 -4.71
C HIS A 98 -9.44 18.71 -4.72
N ALA A 99 -8.69 18.53 -5.83
CA ALA A 99 -7.34 19.05 -5.98
C ALA A 99 -7.27 20.58 -5.78
N GLU A 100 -8.20 21.34 -6.36
CA GLU A 100 -8.24 22.80 -6.20
C GLU A 100 -8.57 23.22 -4.75
N GLU A 101 -9.61 22.61 -4.14
CA GLU A 101 -10.06 22.94 -2.77
C GLU A 101 -8.96 22.74 -1.73
N PHE A 102 -8.21 21.63 -1.83
CA PHE A 102 -7.15 21.29 -0.87
C PHE A 102 -5.74 21.62 -1.37
N ALA A 103 -5.61 22.29 -2.51
CA ALA A 103 -4.37 22.57 -3.22
C ALA A 103 -3.46 21.32 -3.33
N LEU A 104 -4.00 20.22 -3.83
CA LEU A 104 -3.27 18.99 -4.12
C LEU A 104 -2.82 18.99 -5.57
N ASP A 105 -1.73 18.29 -5.87
CA ASP A 105 -1.29 18.00 -7.25
C ASP A 105 -1.66 16.55 -7.60
N PRO A 106 -2.73 16.32 -8.39
CA PRO A 106 -3.21 14.98 -8.72
C PRO A 106 -2.38 14.29 -9.81
N ASP A 107 -1.50 15.02 -10.50
CA ASP A 107 -0.55 14.45 -11.47
C ASP A 107 0.76 13.95 -10.80
N ARG A 108 0.87 14.14 -9.47
CA ARG A 108 2.05 13.81 -8.66
C ARG A 108 1.71 12.97 -7.42
N VAL A 109 0.97 11.87 -7.64
CA VAL A 109 0.59 10.92 -6.59
C VAL A 109 1.64 9.81 -6.44
N VAL A 110 1.99 9.49 -5.19
CA VAL A 110 2.74 8.28 -4.83
C VAL A 110 1.83 7.39 -3.98
N LEU A 111 1.72 6.12 -4.33
CA LEU A 111 1.00 5.15 -3.49
C LEU A 111 1.94 4.63 -2.41
N TRP A 112 1.52 4.61 -1.15
CA TRP A 112 2.32 4.05 -0.06
C TRP A 112 1.47 3.11 0.79
N GLY A 113 1.83 1.83 0.83
CA GLY A 113 1.13 0.84 1.63
C GLY A 113 2.06 0.00 2.50
N GLY A 114 1.52 -0.50 3.62
CA GLY A 114 2.18 -1.51 4.46
C GLY A 114 1.39 -2.82 4.48
N SER A 115 2.06 -3.98 4.38
CA SER A 115 1.44 -5.30 4.41
C SER A 115 0.33 -5.39 3.35
N ALA A 116 -0.90 -5.76 3.73
CA ALA A 116 -2.08 -5.73 2.87
C ALA A 116 -2.26 -4.42 2.07
N GLY A 117 -1.96 -3.26 2.65
CA GLY A 117 -2.01 -1.97 1.96
C GLY A 117 -0.92 -1.85 0.90
N GLY A 118 0.25 -2.47 1.11
CA GLY A 118 1.35 -2.56 0.14
C GLY A 118 0.95 -3.36 -1.08
N THR A 119 0.27 -4.50 -0.89
CA THR A 119 -0.35 -5.27 -1.98
C THR A 119 -1.34 -4.44 -2.79
N LEU A 120 -2.21 -3.66 -2.13
CA LEU A 120 -3.16 -2.78 -2.82
C LEU A 120 -2.45 -1.67 -3.59
N ALA A 121 -1.46 -1.01 -2.99
CA ALA A 121 -0.63 0.00 -3.63
C ALA A 121 0.08 -0.55 -4.88
N ALA A 122 0.65 -1.75 -4.79
CA ALA A 122 1.30 -2.42 -5.91
C ALA A 122 0.31 -2.80 -7.02
N LEU A 123 -0.86 -3.37 -6.69
CA LEU A 123 -1.88 -3.74 -7.69
C LEU A 123 -2.44 -2.51 -8.43
N VAL A 124 -2.70 -1.40 -7.74
CA VAL A 124 -3.18 -0.17 -8.37
C VAL A 124 -2.07 0.56 -9.14
N GLY A 125 -0.84 0.61 -8.62
CA GLY A 125 0.30 1.16 -9.37
C GLY A 125 0.63 0.38 -10.64
N LEU A 126 0.36 -0.94 -10.64
CA LEU A 126 0.43 -1.80 -11.83
C LEU A 126 -0.81 -1.76 -12.72
N SER A 127 -1.89 -1.04 -12.36
CA SER A 127 -3.05 -0.87 -13.25
C SER A 127 -2.70 -0.04 -14.47
N GLY A 128 -1.80 0.95 -14.32
CA GLY A 128 -1.48 1.94 -15.34
C GLY A 128 -2.35 3.20 -15.27
N ARG A 129 -3.04 3.44 -14.15
CA ARG A 129 -3.73 4.70 -13.87
C ARG A 129 -2.76 5.89 -13.94
N ARG A 130 -3.24 6.97 -14.56
CA ARG A 130 -2.53 8.26 -14.68
C ARG A 130 -2.42 8.97 -13.32
N GLY A 131 -1.54 9.95 -13.24
CA GLY A 131 -1.27 10.76 -12.04
C GLY A 131 -0.44 10.05 -10.96
N ILE A 132 -0.43 8.71 -10.94
CA ILE A 132 0.50 7.95 -10.10
C ILE A 132 1.90 7.99 -10.72
N ARG A 133 2.91 8.31 -9.90
CA ARG A 133 4.31 8.49 -10.27
C ARG A 133 5.23 7.38 -9.75
N GLY A 134 4.83 6.68 -8.69
CA GLY A 134 5.56 5.54 -8.15
C GLY A 134 4.83 4.86 -6.99
N VAL A 135 5.35 3.71 -6.57
CA VAL A 135 4.79 2.90 -5.49
C VAL A 135 5.83 2.67 -4.40
N ILE A 136 5.42 2.82 -3.15
CA ILE A 136 6.15 2.40 -1.95
C ILE A 136 5.38 1.24 -1.33
N ASP A 137 5.97 0.05 -1.37
CA ASP A 137 5.41 -1.17 -0.77
C ASP A 137 6.32 -1.61 0.39
N TRP A 138 5.78 -1.51 1.60
CA TRP A 138 6.42 -1.99 2.82
C TRP A 138 5.84 -3.36 3.18
N TYR A 139 6.66 -4.41 3.08
CA TYR A 139 6.37 -5.79 3.47
C TYR A 139 5.01 -6.35 2.96
N GLY A 140 4.58 -5.97 1.77
CA GLY A 140 3.38 -6.48 1.13
C GLY A 140 3.51 -7.91 0.59
N PRO A 141 2.49 -8.76 0.77
CA PRO A 141 2.30 -9.96 -0.05
C PRO A 141 2.25 -9.62 -1.55
N SER A 142 3.06 -10.29 -2.36
CA SER A 142 3.18 -10.08 -3.82
C SER A 142 2.77 -11.30 -4.65
N ASP A 143 2.83 -12.50 -4.06
CA ASP A 143 2.45 -13.80 -4.62
C ASP A 143 1.61 -14.56 -3.57
N LEU A 144 0.28 -14.56 -3.78
CA LEU A 144 -0.66 -15.23 -2.89
C LEU A 144 -0.52 -16.77 -2.95
N LEU A 145 -0.08 -17.34 -4.08
CA LEU A 145 0.14 -18.79 -4.19
C LEU A 145 1.37 -19.22 -3.38
N ALA A 146 2.44 -18.44 -3.40
CA ALA A 146 3.60 -18.64 -2.54
C ALA A 146 3.26 -18.40 -1.05
N MET A 147 2.48 -17.36 -0.73
CA MET A 147 1.99 -17.11 0.63
C MET A 147 1.15 -18.28 1.16
N ALA A 148 0.19 -18.78 0.37
CA ALA A 148 -0.65 -19.89 0.77
C ALA A 148 0.19 -21.16 1.02
N ARG A 149 1.24 -21.40 0.23
CA ARG A 149 2.20 -22.50 0.47
C ARG A 149 3.04 -22.31 1.74
N HIS A 150 3.43 -21.07 2.06
CA HIS A 150 4.14 -20.73 3.29
C HIS A 150 3.27 -20.93 4.54
N THR A 151 1.97 -20.63 4.45
CA THR A 151 1.01 -20.78 5.56
C THR A 151 0.26 -22.12 5.60
N LEU A 152 0.61 -23.07 4.72
CA LEU A 152 0.02 -24.42 4.74
C LEU A 152 0.24 -25.08 6.11
N GLY A 153 -0.87 -25.41 6.79
CA GLY A 153 -0.85 -26.04 8.11
C GLY A 153 -0.66 -25.07 9.29
N THR A 154 -0.47 -23.76 9.07
CA THR A 154 -0.43 -22.76 10.16
C THR A 154 -1.81 -22.19 10.49
N ALA A 155 -2.80 -22.38 9.62
CA ALA A 155 -4.21 -22.04 9.81
C ALA A 155 -5.12 -23.08 9.12
N PRO A 156 -6.40 -23.21 9.52
CA PRO A 156 -7.37 -24.00 8.77
C PRO A 156 -7.55 -23.46 7.34
N ALA A 157 -7.76 -24.37 6.38
CA ALA A 157 -8.02 -23.98 4.99
C ALA A 157 -9.30 -23.14 4.90
N GLY A 158 -9.23 -22.00 4.20
CA GLY A 158 -10.34 -21.04 4.11
C GLY A 158 -10.37 -19.98 5.21
N GLU A 159 -9.47 -20.06 6.22
CA GLU A 159 -9.44 -19.11 7.33
C GLU A 159 -8.28 -18.11 7.29
N SER A 160 -7.31 -18.25 6.38
CA SER A 160 -6.19 -17.31 6.26
C SER A 160 -6.64 -15.89 5.84
N ARG A 161 -5.73 -14.91 5.90
CA ARG A 161 -6.06 -13.52 5.53
C ARG A 161 -6.36 -13.44 4.04
N GLU A 162 -5.56 -14.17 3.28
CA GLU A 162 -5.56 -14.32 1.84
C GLU A 162 -6.83 -15.08 1.40
N ASP A 163 -7.18 -16.20 2.05
CA ASP A 163 -8.43 -16.94 1.78
C ASP A 163 -9.67 -16.08 2.01
N ARG A 164 -9.71 -15.33 3.11
CA ARG A 164 -10.84 -14.44 3.44
C ARG A 164 -10.96 -13.27 2.46
N TRP A 165 -9.83 -12.81 1.91
CA TRP A 165 -9.81 -11.74 0.92
C TRP A 165 -10.34 -12.21 -0.44
N LEU A 166 -9.91 -13.38 -0.92
CA LEU A 166 -10.45 -13.98 -2.15
C LEU A 166 -11.86 -14.56 -1.95
N GLY A 167 -12.20 -14.95 -0.71
CA GLY A 167 -13.45 -15.61 -0.35
C GLY A 167 -13.51 -17.11 -0.69
N SER A 168 -12.34 -17.73 -0.91
CA SER A 168 -12.11 -19.14 -1.26
C SER A 168 -10.70 -19.53 -0.80
N PHE A 169 -10.43 -20.83 -0.61
CA PHE A 169 -9.07 -21.30 -0.31
C PHE A 169 -8.13 -21.00 -1.49
N VAL A 170 -7.04 -20.27 -1.25
CA VAL A 170 -6.19 -19.67 -2.30
C VAL A 170 -5.67 -20.70 -3.32
N LEU A 171 -5.34 -21.91 -2.88
CA LEU A 171 -4.83 -22.97 -3.77
C LEU A 171 -5.92 -23.61 -4.65
N ASP A 172 -7.20 -23.48 -4.29
CA ASP A 172 -8.34 -23.97 -5.09
C ASP A 172 -8.76 -22.97 -6.18
N VAL A 173 -8.34 -21.70 -6.08
CA VAL A 173 -8.66 -20.63 -7.03
C VAL A 173 -7.41 -20.00 -7.66
N PRO A 174 -6.50 -20.78 -8.28
CA PRO A 174 -5.16 -20.31 -8.62
C PRO A 174 -5.13 -19.14 -9.61
N GLU A 175 -6.09 -19.04 -10.54
CA GLU A 175 -6.12 -17.88 -11.46
C GLU A 175 -6.56 -16.60 -10.75
N LEU A 176 -7.55 -16.66 -9.86
CA LEU A 176 -7.95 -15.53 -9.02
C LEU A 176 -6.81 -15.12 -8.05
N ALA A 177 -6.08 -16.10 -7.52
CA ALA A 177 -4.91 -15.86 -6.70
C ALA A 177 -3.80 -15.14 -7.49
N ARG A 178 -3.56 -15.53 -8.75
CA ARG A 178 -2.62 -14.83 -9.63
C ARG A 178 -3.10 -13.42 -9.97
N GLU A 179 -4.41 -13.23 -10.17
CA GLU A 179 -5.00 -11.91 -10.39
C GLU A 179 -4.82 -10.98 -9.18
N ALA A 180 -4.93 -11.50 -7.97
CA ALA A 180 -4.70 -10.76 -6.72
C ALA A 180 -3.22 -10.65 -6.29
N SER A 181 -2.28 -11.10 -7.13
CA SER A 181 -0.84 -11.13 -6.85
C SER A 181 -0.05 -10.09 -7.67
N PRO A 182 0.49 -9.02 -7.06
CA PRO A 182 1.35 -8.03 -7.72
C PRO A 182 2.41 -8.60 -8.66
N VAL A 183 3.09 -9.69 -8.29
CA VAL A 183 4.21 -10.25 -9.07
C VAL A 183 3.78 -10.67 -10.49
N HIS A 184 2.53 -11.07 -10.67
CA HIS A 184 1.96 -11.49 -11.96
C HIS A 184 1.33 -10.33 -12.76
N ARG A 185 1.38 -9.10 -12.23
CA ARG A 185 0.84 -7.89 -12.86
C ARG A 185 1.93 -6.94 -13.38
N VAL A 186 3.20 -7.25 -13.10
CA VAL A 186 4.36 -6.52 -13.62
C VAL A 186 4.43 -6.61 -15.15
N ARG A 187 4.70 -5.47 -15.80
CA ARG A 187 4.89 -5.35 -17.24
C ARG A 187 5.90 -4.25 -17.58
N PRO A 188 6.57 -4.30 -18.74
CA PRO A 188 7.41 -3.20 -19.22
C PRO A 188 6.63 -1.88 -19.26
N GLY A 189 7.29 -0.79 -18.88
CA GLY A 189 6.66 0.54 -18.79
C GLY A 189 5.75 0.76 -17.58
N ALA A 190 5.75 -0.15 -16.59
CA ALA A 190 5.17 0.14 -15.28
C ALA A 190 5.95 1.23 -14.52
N LEU A 191 5.31 1.80 -13.51
CA LEU A 191 5.88 2.86 -12.67
C LEU A 191 7.04 2.34 -11.79
N PRO A 192 7.98 3.20 -11.36
CA PRO A 192 9.01 2.83 -10.41
C PRO A 192 8.47 2.35 -9.06
N PHE A 193 9.24 1.49 -8.38
CA PHE A 193 8.93 0.95 -7.06
C PHE A 193 10.05 1.19 -6.03
N HIS A 194 9.65 1.40 -4.79
CA HIS A 194 10.50 1.26 -3.61
C HIS A 194 9.90 0.19 -2.70
N LEU A 195 10.62 -0.92 -2.54
CA LEU A 195 10.24 -2.05 -1.72
C LEU A 195 11.09 -2.04 -0.44
N ALA A 196 10.46 -2.17 0.71
CA ALA A 196 11.18 -2.34 1.97
C ALA A 196 10.57 -3.49 2.79
N HIS A 197 11.39 -4.39 3.32
CA HIS A 197 10.93 -5.57 4.06
C HIS A 197 11.81 -5.84 5.28
N GLY A 198 11.24 -6.38 6.36
CA GLY A 198 12.02 -6.93 7.46
C GLY A 198 12.69 -8.25 7.05
N ALA A 199 14.02 -8.37 7.20
CA ALA A 199 14.76 -9.58 6.81
C ALA A 199 14.49 -10.79 7.73
N ALA A 200 13.88 -10.56 8.90
CA ALA A 200 13.46 -11.59 9.86
C ALA A 200 11.92 -11.73 9.93
N ASP A 201 11.19 -11.21 8.93
CA ASP A 201 9.74 -11.36 8.85
C ASP A 201 9.33 -12.83 8.65
N ARG A 202 8.34 -13.25 9.43
CA ARG A 202 7.79 -14.61 9.46
C ARG A 202 6.29 -14.64 9.11
N ASP A 203 5.60 -13.51 9.18
CA ASP A 203 4.17 -13.38 8.88
C ASP A 203 3.96 -13.18 7.38
N VAL A 204 4.86 -12.46 6.74
CA VAL A 204 5.02 -12.31 5.29
C VAL A 204 6.52 -12.49 5.00
N PRO A 205 6.97 -13.55 4.30
CA PRO A 205 8.41 -13.73 4.08
C PRO A 205 9.01 -12.63 3.19
N PRO A 206 10.27 -12.19 3.43
CA PRO A 206 10.94 -11.19 2.59
C PRO A 206 11.06 -11.61 1.12
N ALA A 207 11.03 -12.92 0.85
CA ALA A 207 10.91 -13.52 -0.48
C ALA A 207 9.77 -12.94 -1.33
N GLN A 208 8.71 -12.39 -0.71
CA GLN A 208 7.64 -11.68 -1.41
C GLN A 208 8.13 -10.38 -2.07
N SER A 209 8.88 -9.55 -1.36
CA SER A 209 9.47 -8.33 -1.94
C SER A 209 10.66 -8.64 -2.86
N GLU A 210 11.42 -9.71 -2.60
CA GLU A 210 12.47 -10.18 -3.51
C GLU A 210 11.87 -10.63 -4.86
N ALA A 211 10.84 -11.47 -4.85
CA ALA A 211 10.17 -11.93 -6.07
C ALA A 211 9.54 -10.77 -6.88
N LEU A 212 8.94 -9.78 -6.19
CA LEU A 212 8.42 -8.58 -6.85
C LEU A 212 9.54 -7.72 -7.44
N ALA A 213 10.65 -7.52 -6.71
CA ALA A 213 11.81 -6.80 -7.22
C ALA A 213 12.40 -7.48 -8.47
N ASP A 214 12.51 -8.81 -8.48
CA ASP A 214 13.08 -9.55 -9.59
C ASP A 214 12.16 -9.54 -10.82
N ALA A 215 10.83 -9.62 -10.63
CA ALA A 215 9.86 -9.41 -11.70
C ALA A 215 9.97 -7.99 -12.31
N LEU A 216 10.08 -6.96 -11.46
CA LEU A 216 10.24 -5.56 -11.89
C LEU A 216 11.56 -5.36 -12.67
N ARG A 217 12.68 -5.88 -12.16
CA ARG A 217 13.99 -5.87 -12.84
C ARG A 217 13.93 -6.58 -14.20
N ALA A 218 13.30 -7.76 -14.25
CA ALA A 218 13.16 -8.53 -15.49
C ALA A 218 12.31 -7.79 -16.55
N ALA A 219 11.34 -6.99 -16.11
CA ALA A 219 10.54 -6.12 -16.98
C ALA A 219 11.21 -4.77 -17.33
N GLY A 220 12.43 -4.51 -16.84
CA GLY A 220 13.14 -3.24 -17.03
C GLY A 220 12.57 -2.06 -16.24
N VAL A 221 11.76 -2.33 -15.21
CA VAL A 221 11.13 -1.32 -14.36
C VAL A 221 12.09 -0.92 -13.23
N PRO A 222 12.33 0.38 -12.98
CA PRO A 222 13.19 0.81 -11.88
C PRO A 222 12.63 0.37 -10.53
N VAL A 223 13.43 -0.36 -9.74
CA VAL A 223 13.05 -0.80 -8.40
C VAL A 223 14.19 -0.71 -7.41
N GLU A 224 13.91 -0.11 -6.27
CA GLU A 224 14.75 -0.12 -5.07
C GLU A 224 14.23 -1.23 -4.14
N LEU A 225 15.12 -2.06 -3.59
CA LEU A 225 14.77 -3.06 -2.57
C LEU A 225 15.68 -2.86 -1.36
N HIS A 226 15.08 -2.69 -0.19
CA HIS A 226 15.75 -2.60 1.10
C HIS A 226 15.27 -3.71 2.04
N LEU A 227 16.18 -4.60 2.45
CA LEU A 227 15.91 -5.61 3.47
C LEU A 227 16.52 -5.15 4.79
N GLU A 228 15.69 -4.83 5.77
CA GLU A 228 16.13 -4.33 7.08
C GLU A 228 16.59 -5.50 7.98
N PRO A 229 17.89 -5.59 8.35
CA PRO A 229 18.41 -6.75 9.09
C PRO A 229 17.76 -6.89 10.47
N GLY A 230 17.30 -8.10 10.80
CA GLY A 230 16.73 -8.42 12.11
C GLY A 230 15.32 -7.89 12.37
N ALA A 231 14.77 -7.02 11.50
CA ALA A 231 13.39 -6.56 11.59
C ALA A 231 12.39 -7.65 11.18
N GLY A 232 11.30 -7.79 11.93
CA GLY A 232 10.13 -8.61 11.59
C GLY A 232 9.03 -7.81 10.91
N HIS A 233 7.82 -8.40 10.83
CA HIS A 233 6.65 -7.74 10.27
C HIS A 233 6.34 -6.42 10.96
N MET A 234 5.83 -5.44 10.21
CA MET A 234 5.48 -4.10 10.71
C MET A 234 6.64 -3.39 11.42
N TRP A 235 7.88 -3.66 10.99
CA TRP A 235 9.12 -3.14 11.60
C TRP A 235 9.32 -3.56 13.07
N SER A 236 8.73 -4.67 13.50
CA SER A 236 8.96 -5.24 14.83
C SER A 236 10.46 -5.50 15.04
N GLY A 237 11.00 -5.05 16.18
CA GLY A 237 12.44 -5.12 16.48
C GLY A 237 13.27 -3.91 16.00
N VAL A 238 12.71 -3.00 15.19
CA VAL A 238 13.38 -1.74 14.79
C VAL A 238 13.20 -0.69 15.87
N GLY A 239 14.30 -0.21 16.45
CA GLY A 239 14.29 0.83 17.49
C GLY A 239 14.11 2.26 16.97
N ASP A 240 14.55 2.54 15.75
CA ASP A 240 14.35 3.82 15.05
C ASP A 240 13.97 3.57 13.60
N THR A 241 12.75 4.00 13.21
CA THR A 241 12.24 3.85 11.85
C THR A 241 12.54 5.05 10.95
N ALA A 242 13.17 6.12 11.47
CA ALA A 242 13.53 7.30 10.70
C ALA A 242 14.36 6.99 9.43
N PRO A 243 15.34 6.08 9.43
CA PRO A 243 16.11 5.73 8.23
C PRO A 243 15.26 5.06 7.14
N LEU A 244 14.25 4.27 7.54
CA LEU A 244 13.32 3.61 6.61
C LEU A 244 12.42 4.65 5.94
N PHE A 245 11.84 5.56 6.72
CA PHE A 245 11.07 6.69 6.19
C PHE A 245 11.90 7.60 5.28
N ALA A 246 13.16 7.89 5.64
CA ALA A 246 14.04 8.73 4.83
C ALA A 246 14.25 8.15 3.42
N ARG A 247 14.59 6.85 3.31
CA ARG A 247 14.77 6.16 2.02
C ARG A 247 13.50 6.23 1.15
N ALA A 248 12.35 5.91 1.74
CA ALA A 248 11.06 5.91 1.05
C ALA A 248 10.62 7.33 0.63
N LEU A 249 10.85 8.35 1.46
CA LEU A 249 10.55 9.75 1.13
C LEU A 249 11.50 10.33 0.07
N ASP A 250 12.76 9.93 0.07
CA ASP A 250 13.70 10.32 -0.98
C ASP A 250 13.33 9.68 -2.33
N PHE A 251 12.85 8.44 -2.33
CA PHE A 251 12.22 7.84 -3.51
C PHE A 251 10.99 8.63 -3.95
N ALA A 252 10.05 8.91 -3.03
CA ALA A 252 8.83 9.68 -3.34
C ALA A 252 9.18 11.01 -4.03
N ARG A 253 10.13 11.77 -3.45
CA ARG A 253 10.61 13.05 -4.02
C ARG A 253 11.20 12.91 -5.42
N ARG A 254 11.96 11.83 -5.70
CA ARG A 254 12.54 11.60 -7.02
C ARG A 254 11.48 11.32 -8.08
N VAL A 255 10.50 10.47 -7.79
CA VAL A 255 9.48 10.07 -8.78
C VAL A 255 8.41 11.14 -8.99
N SER A 256 8.10 11.91 -7.95
CA SER A 256 7.16 13.03 -7.98
C SER A 256 7.84 14.41 -8.17
N ALA A 257 9.11 14.45 -8.58
CA ALA A 257 9.70 15.67 -9.14
C ALA A 257 8.94 16.06 -10.42
N ASP A 258 8.90 17.35 -10.74
CA ASP A 258 8.13 17.92 -11.85
C ASP A 258 8.43 17.22 -13.20
#